data_AF-A0A356J2I0-F1
#
_entry.id   AF-A0A356J2I0-F1
#
_cell.length_a   1.000
_cell.length_b   1.000
_cell.length_c   1.000
_cell.angle_alpha   90.00
_cell.angle_beta   90.00
_cell.angle_gamma   90.00
#
_symmetry.space_group_name_H-M   'P 1'
#
loop_
_entity.id
_entity.type
_entity.pdbx_description
1 polymer ?
#
loop_
_entity_poly.entity_id
_entity_poly.type
_entity_poly.pdbx_seq_one_letter_code
_entity_poly.pdbx_strand_id
1 'polypeptide(L)'
;SVPFIGLDPAIKPAALHSHTGVVGVLATAGTFNGRLYRETSARFAAHVTVLATVADEFVTLVERGETVGPRAEAVVRAKVEPLLAAGADHLVLGCTHFPHLKALIAKIAAGRAEIVDPSDAVARQAQRVLAARNLLCASDRAPAHVFLRTAPHPGILPAGCARSFRCAANYGIIARTE
;
A
#
# COMPACT_ATOMS: atom_id res chain seq x y z
N SER A 1 26.53 -0.82 -9.30
CA SER A 1 25.63 -0.69 -8.14
C SER A 1 24.26 -1.25 -8.50
N VAL A 2 23.52 -1.80 -7.55
CA VAL A 2 22.15 -2.30 -7.77
C VAL A 2 21.17 -1.13 -7.61
N PRO A 3 20.21 -0.91 -8.54
CA PRO A 3 19.22 0.13 -8.37
C PRO A 3 18.28 -0.18 -7.19
N PHE A 4 17.96 0.83 -6.39
CA PHE A 4 17.02 0.74 -5.28
C PHE A 4 15.77 1.56 -5.59
N ILE A 5 14.60 0.99 -5.30
CA ILE A 5 13.30 1.64 -5.48
C ILE A 5 12.58 1.58 -4.14
N GLY A 6 12.50 2.73 -3.49
CA GLY A 6 11.71 2.88 -2.27
C GLY A 6 10.22 3.01 -2.58
N LEU A 7 9.41 2.69 -1.59
CA LEU A 7 7.99 3.02 -1.56
C LEU A 7 7.81 4.21 -0.62
N ASP A 8 7.11 5.22 -1.12
CA ASP A 8 6.68 6.40 -0.36
C ASP A 8 5.15 6.49 -0.47
N PRO A 9 4.42 6.92 0.58
CA PRO A 9 3.01 7.30 0.42
C PRO A 9 2.84 8.19 -0.81
N ALA A 10 1.83 7.87 -1.63
CA ALA A 10 1.55 8.47 -2.92
C ALA A 10 1.03 9.93 -2.83
N ILE A 11 1.69 10.78 -2.04
CA ILE A 11 1.32 12.17 -1.77
C ILE A 11 1.52 13.01 -3.01
N LYS A 12 2.64 12.84 -3.73
CA LYS A 12 2.91 13.61 -4.95
C LYS A 12 1.78 13.50 -5.98
N PRO A 13 1.34 12.30 -6.41
CA PRO A 13 0.24 12.20 -7.36
C PRO A 13 -1.07 12.73 -6.75
N ALA A 14 -1.37 12.49 -5.48
CA ALA A 14 -2.58 13.03 -4.86
C ALA A 14 -2.59 14.58 -4.83
N ALA A 15 -1.48 15.21 -4.46
CA ALA A 15 -1.34 16.66 -4.41
C ALA A 15 -1.49 17.31 -5.79
N LEU A 16 -0.94 16.68 -6.84
CA LEU A 16 -1.00 17.20 -8.21
C LEU A 16 -2.39 17.09 -8.86
N HIS A 17 -3.24 16.16 -8.40
CA HIS A 17 -4.55 15.90 -9.01
C HIS A 17 -5.72 16.35 -8.13
N SER A 18 -5.48 16.74 -6.87
CA SER A 18 -6.52 17.28 -5.98
C SER A 18 -7.11 18.57 -6.55
N HIS A 19 -8.43 18.63 -6.58
CA HIS A 19 -9.21 19.80 -6.96
C HIS A 19 -9.59 20.65 -5.75
N THR A 20 -9.79 20.03 -4.59
CA THR A 20 -10.08 20.75 -3.33
C THR A 20 -8.82 21.31 -2.67
N GLY A 21 -7.64 20.82 -3.08
CA GLY A 21 -6.39 21.12 -2.41
C GLY A 21 -6.28 20.45 -1.04
N VAL A 22 -7.09 19.43 -0.76
CA VAL A 22 -7.07 18.67 0.50
C VAL A 22 -6.84 17.18 0.19
N VAL A 23 -5.80 16.60 0.78
CA VAL A 23 -5.42 15.20 0.59
C VAL A 23 -5.41 14.49 1.92
N GLY A 24 -6.17 13.41 2.04
CA GLY A 24 -6.12 12.50 3.18
C GLY A 24 -5.03 11.45 3.00
N VAL A 25 -4.20 11.23 4.02
CA VAL A 25 -3.19 10.16 4.03
C VAL A 25 -3.49 9.20 5.16
N LEU A 26 -3.79 7.95 4.82
CA LEU A 26 -4.00 6.86 5.75
C LEU A 26 -2.70 6.06 5.85
N ALA A 27 -2.06 6.04 7.01
CA ALA A 27 -0.85 5.25 7.23
C ALA A 27 -0.72 4.78 8.69
N THR A 28 0.33 3.99 8.99
CA THR A 28 0.66 3.64 10.37
C THR A 28 1.45 4.76 11.04
N ALA A 29 1.51 4.75 12.37
CA ALA A 29 2.32 5.72 13.12
C ALA A 29 3.80 5.72 12.70
N GLY A 30 4.35 4.53 12.38
CA GLY A 30 5.72 4.37 11.90
C GLY A 30 6.00 5.09 10.58
N THR A 31 5.03 5.12 9.65
CA THR A 31 5.17 5.82 8.37
C THR A 31 5.27 7.33 8.56
N PHE A 32 4.43 7.93 9.40
CA PHE A 32 4.46 9.38 9.63
C PHE A 32 5.73 9.87 10.34
N ASN A 33 6.29 9.03 11.20
CA ASN A 33 7.59 9.30 11.84
C ASN A 33 8.78 9.06 10.90
N GLY A 34 8.55 8.51 9.71
CA GLY A 34 9.56 8.22 8.71
C GLY A 34 10.14 9.47 8.05
N ARG A 35 11.44 9.43 7.75
CA ARG A 35 12.14 10.51 7.03
C ARG A 35 11.53 10.78 5.65
N LEU A 36 11.17 9.72 4.92
CA LEU A 36 10.69 9.80 3.54
C LEU A 36 9.36 10.56 3.44
N TYR A 37 8.39 10.27 4.32
CA TYR A 37 7.12 10.99 4.38
C TYR A 37 7.31 12.49 4.59
N ARG A 38 8.19 12.89 5.53
CA ARG A 38 8.47 14.31 5.81
C ARG A 38 9.08 15.01 4.61
N GLU A 39 10.07 14.39 3.96
CA GLU A 39 10.74 14.96 2.79
C GLU A 39 9.78 15.11 1.61
N THR A 40 8.96 14.11 1.33
CA THR A 40 7.97 14.17 0.23
C THR A 40 6.88 15.20 0.51
N SER A 41 6.35 15.23 1.74
CA SER A 41 5.34 16.21 2.12
C SER A 41 5.87 17.63 1.99
N ALA A 42 7.08 17.89 2.50
CA ALA A 42 7.72 19.20 2.37
C ALA A 42 7.95 19.60 0.90
N ARG A 43 8.30 18.65 0.04
CA ARG A 43 8.65 18.92 -1.36
C ARG A 43 7.43 19.07 -2.29
N PHE A 44 6.38 18.28 -2.07
CA PHE A 44 5.29 18.14 -3.03
C PHE A 44 3.93 18.60 -2.52
N ALA A 45 3.79 18.82 -1.21
CA ALA A 45 2.51 19.23 -0.62
C ALA A 45 2.46 20.72 -0.20
N ALA A 46 3.42 21.54 -0.65
CA ALA A 46 3.46 22.97 -0.27
C ALA A 46 2.21 23.78 -0.67
N HIS A 47 1.40 23.27 -1.61
CA HIS A 47 0.20 23.92 -2.14
C HIS A 47 -1.11 23.16 -1.80
N VAL A 48 -1.04 22.11 -0.99
CA VAL A 48 -2.22 21.34 -0.55
C VAL A 48 -2.20 21.13 0.95
N THR A 49 -3.38 20.98 1.55
CA THR A 49 -3.53 20.56 2.94
C THR A 49 -3.44 19.05 3.02
N VAL A 50 -2.44 18.53 3.73
CA VAL A 50 -2.31 17.08 3.97
C VAL A 50 -2.88 16.73 5.34
N LEU A 51 -3.94 15.92 5.33
CA LEU A 51 -4.58 15.40 6.53
C LEU A 51 -4.03 13.99 6.83
N ALA A 52 -3.08 13.92 7.75
CA ALA A 52 -2.51 12.66 8.21
C ALA A 52 -3.46 11.94 9.19
N THR A 53 -3.79 10.69 8.91
CA THR A 53 -4.59 9.83 9.80
C THR A 53 -3.87 8.52 10.06
N VAL A 54 -3.60 8.28 11.35
CA VAL A 54 -3.07 6.99 11.83
C VAL A 54 -4.19 5.94 11.83
N ALA A 55 -3.95 4.83 11.13
CA ALA A 55 -4.91 3.76 10.93
C ALA A 55 -4.30 2.37 11.22
N ASP A 56 -3.62 2.22 12.35
CA ASP A 56 -3.00 0.94 12.75
C ASP A 56 -4.02 -0.20 12.89
N GLU A 57 -5.28 0.12 13.20
CA GLU A 57 -6.39 -0.82 13.31
C GLU A 57 -6.69 -1.51 11.96
N PHE A 58 -6.37 -0.87 10.84
CA PHE A 58 -6.55 -1.47 9.51
C PHE A 58 -5.59 -2.63 9.29
N VAL A 59 -4.37 -2.56 9.83
CA VAL A 59 -3.40 -3.68 9.79
C VAL A 59 -4.00 -4.88 10.52
N THR A 60 -4.50 -4.66 11.74
CA THR A 60 -5.12 -5.72 12.54
C THR A 60 -6.31 -6.38 11.82
N LEU A 61 -7.18 -5.60 11.17
CA LEU A 61 -8.30 -6.14 10.40
C LEU A 61 -7.81 -7.03 9.25
N VAL A 62 -6.83 -6.56 8.49
CA VAL A 62 -6.29 -7.28 7.32
C VAL A 62 -5.58 -8.57 7.74
N GLU A 63 -4.75 -8.53 8.77
CA GLU A 63 -4.03 -9.70 9.26
C GLU A 63 -4.98 -10.78 9.80
N ARG A 64 -6.12 -10.39 10.37
CA ARG A 64 -7.17 -11.31 10.83
C ARG A 64 -8.12 -11.76 9.72
N GLY A 65 -7.99 -11.22 8.51
CA GLY A 65 -8.92 -11.47 7.41
C GLY A 65 -10.31 -10.86 7.60
N GLU A 66 -10.45 -9.91 8.51
CA GLU A 66 -11.70 -9.21 8.85
C GLU A 66 -11.90 -7.97 7.97
N THR A 67 -11.86 -8.13 6.63
CA THR A 67 -11.89 -6.99 5.68
C THR A 67 -13.30 -6.59 5.24
N VAL A 68 -14.33 -7.27 5.73
CA VAL A 68 -15.75 -7.06 5.37
C VAL A 68 -16.64 -7.13 6.61
N GLY A 69 -17.89 -6.66 6.46
CA GLY A 69 -18.91 -6.72 7.52
C GLY A 69 -18.93 -5.50 8.43
N PRO A 70 -19.87 -5.46 9.40
CA PRO A 70 -20.17 -4.26 10.18
C PRO A 70 -18.99 -3.73 11.00
N ARG A 71 -18.18 -4.63 11.58
CA ARG A 71 -17.00 -4.26 12.35
C ARG A 71 -15.95 -3.56 11.49
N ALA A 72 -15.62 -4.15 10.34
CA ALA A 72 -14.67 -3.58 9.40
C ALA A 72 -15.16 -2.21 8.91
N GLU A 73 -16.45 -2.11 8.54
CA GLU A 73 -17.05 -0.87 8.08
C GLU A 73 -17.00 0.24 9.15
N ALA A 74 -17.32 -0.07 10.41
CA ALA A 74 -17.26 0.90 11.49
C ALA A 74 -15.84 1.43 11.72
N VAL A 75 -14.84 0.53 11.76
CA VAL A 75 -13.43 0.91 11.95
C VAL A 75 -12.91 1.74 10.79
N VAL A 76 -13.18 1.33 9.55
CA VAL A 76 -12.74 2.08 8.36
C VAL A 76 -13.42 3.43 8.27
N ARG A 77 -14.73 3.49 8.53
CA ARG A 77 -15.50 4.74 8.50
C ARG A 77 -15.00 5.74 9.54
N ALA A 78 -14.65 5.29 10.74
CA ALA A 78 -14.13 6.16 11.79
C ALA A 78 -12.84 6.90 11.39
N LYS A 79 -12.03 6.34 10.48
CA LYS A 79 -10.80 6.98 9.97
C LYS A 79 -11.04 7.77 8.68
N VAL A 80 -11.92 7.28 7.80
CA VAL A 80 -12.14 7.85 6.47
C VAL A 80 -13.11 9.05 6.52
N GLU A 81 -14.20 8.97 7.29
CA GLU A 81 -15.23 10.00 7.31
C GLU A 81 -14.70 11.38 7.75
N PRO A 82 -13.83 11.51 8.77
CA PRO A 82 -13.26 12.81 9.15
C PRO A 82 -12.43 13.46 8.03
N LEU A 83 -11.73 12.66 7.23
CA LEU A 83 -10.96 13.16 6.07
C LEU A 83 -11.89 13.73 5.00
N LEU A 84 -12.96 12.99 4.68
CA LEU A 84 -13.96 13.42 3.70
C LEU A 84 -14.72 14.66 4.17
N ALA A 85 -15.09 14.71 5.46
CA ALA A 85 -15.77 15.86 6.05
C ALA A 85 -14.90 17.13 6.02
N ALA A 86 -13.58 16.97 6.10
CA ALA A 86 -12.61 18.05 5.95
C ALA A 86 -12.30 18.42 4.48
N GLY A 87 -12.99 17.80 3.51
CA GLY A 87 -12.88 18.12 2.09
C GLY A 87 -11.81 17.36 1.32
N ALA A 88 -11.23 16.29 1.90
CA ALA A 88 -10.26 15.47 1.19
C ALA A 88 -10.92 14.81 -0.04
N ASP A 89 -10.39 15.10 -1.22
CA ASP A 89 -10.84 14.50 -2.49
C ASP A 89 -9.89 13.41 -3.01
N HIS A 90 -8.78 13.19 -2.32
CA HIS A 90 -7.86 12.07 -2.52
C HIS A 90 -7.54 11.41 -1.18
N LEU A 91 -7.57 10.07 -1.16
CA LEU A 91 -7.21 9.23 -0.02
C LEU A 91 -6.01 8.34 -0.39
N VAL A 92 -4.84 8.70 0.13
CA VAL A 92 -3.59 7.97 -0.08
C VAL A 92 -3.49 6.76 0.87
N LEU A 93 -3.22 5.59 0.31
CA LEU A 93 -2.94 4.37 1.06
C LEU A 93 -1.44 4.25 1.33
N GLY A 94 -1.01 4.62 2.54
CA GLY A 94 0.39 4.67 2.95
C GLY A 94 0.94 3.40 3.62
N CYS A 95 0.20 2.28 3.59
CA CYS A 95 0.61 1.00 4.16
C CYS A 95 0.25 -0.13 3.18
N THR A 96 1.14 -1.13 3.06
CA THR A 96 0.96 -2.30 2.17
C THR A 96 -0.27 -3.15 2.49
N HIS A 97 -0.82 -3.05 3.71
CA HIS A 97 -2.05 -3.74 4.09
C HIS A 97 -3.32 -3.08 3.53
N PHE A 98 -3.31 -1.76 3.36
CA PHE A 98 -4.53 -0.99 3.14
C PHE A 98 -5.20 -1.23 1.77
N PRO A 99 -4.48 -1.62 0.69
CA PRO A 99 -5.13 -2.05 -0.55
C PRO A 99 -6.17 -3.16 -0.36
N HIS A 100 -6.04 -4.02 0.66
CA HIS A 100 -7.04 -5.05 0.98
C HIS A 100 -8.38 -4.48 1.49
N LEU A 101 -8.41 -3.22 1.93
CA LEU A 101 -9.61 -2.50 2.36
C LEU A 101 -10.11 -1.52 1.28
N LYS A 102 -9.46 -1.45 0.11
CA LYS A 102 -9.76 -0.47 -0.95
C LYS A 102 -11.23 -0.44 -1.35
N ALA A 103 -11.85 -1.62 -1.52
CA ALA A 103 -13.27 -1.71 -1.87
C ALA A 103 -14.19 -1.11 -0.79
N LEU A 104 -13.87 -1.35 0.49
CA LEU A 104 -14.62 -0.81 1.62
C LEU A 104 -14.40 0.70 1.78
N ILE A 105 -13.16 1.17 1.63
CA ILE A 105 -12.83 2.60 1.62
C ILE A 105 -13.58 3.30 0.47
N ALA A 106 -13.63 2.70 -0.72
CA ALA A 106 -14.35 3.26 -1.87
C ALA A 106 -15.86 3.36 -1.61
N LYS A 107 -16.44 2.30 -1.01
CA LYS A 107 -17.84 2.31 -0.57
C LYS A 107 -18.13 3.45 0.39
N ILE A 108 -17.25 3.69 1.37
CA ILE A 108 -17.40 4.77 2.36
C ILE A 108 -17.18 6.15 1.72
N ALA A 109 -16.19 6.28 0.85
CA ALA A 109 -15.93 7.50 0.09
C ALA A 109 -17.13 7.89 -0.77
N ALA A 110 -17.84 6.92 -1.34
CA ALA A 110 -19.06 7.13 -2.12
C ALA A 110 -18.88 8.19 -3.21
N GLY A 111 -17.74 8.14 -3.92
CA GLY A 111 -17.39 9.10 -4.98
C GLY A 111 -16.88 10.46 -4.51
N ARG A 112 -16.83 10.73 -3.20
CA ARG A 112 -16.31 12.00 -2.64
C ARG A 112 -14.79 12.12 -2.75
N ALA A 113 -14.07 11.01 -2.87
CA ALA A 113 -12.63 11.00 -3.00
C ALA A 113 -12.11 9.85 -3.86
N GLU A 114 -11.03 10.09 -4.58
CA GLU A 114 -10.25 9.09 -5.29
C GLU A 114 -9.29 8.36 -4.32
N ILE A 115 -9.13 7.05 -4.49
CA ILE A 115 -8.20 6.26 -3.68
C ILE A 115 -6.87 6.10 -4.43
N VAL A 116 -5.80 6.57 -3.81
CA VAL A 116 -4.46 6.52 -4.39
C VAL A 116 -3.66 5.37 -3.76
N ASP A 117 -3.45 4.32 -4.56
CA ASP A 117 -2.65 3.14 -4.21
C ASP A 117 -1.30 3.19 -4.97
N PRO A 118 -0.15 3.24 -4.26
CA PRO A 118 1.16 3.31 -4.91
C PRO A 118 1.63 1.99 -5.54
N SER A 119 0.97 0.85 -5.28
CA SER A 119 1.49 -0.49 -5.62
C SER A 119 1.85 -0.64 -7.10
N ASP A 120 0.92 -0.31 -8.00
CA ASP A 120 1.16 -0.41 -9.44
C ASP A 120 2.19 0.62 -9.94
N ALA A 121 2.23 1.80 -9.30
CA ALA A 121 3.16 2.86 -9.66
C ALA A 121 4.61 2.44 -9.36
N VAL A 122 4.84 1.74 -8.25
CA VAL A 122 6.15 1.17 -7.92
C VAL A 122 6.55 0.07 -8.89
N ALA A 123 5.61 -0.81 -9.27
CA ALA A 123 5.87 -1.85 -10.28
C ALA A 123 6.28 -1.25 -11.64
N ARG A 124 5.55 -0.23 -12.12
CA ARG A 124 5.90 0.51 -13.33
C ARG A 124 7.25 1.23 -13.20
N GLN A 125 7.57 1.77 -12.02
CA GLN A 125 8.87 2.39 -11.78
C GLN A 125 10.01 1.38 -11.87
N ALA A 126 9.82 0.17 -11.35
CA ALA A 126 10.79 -0.92 -11.48
C ALA A 126 11.03 -1.28 -12.95
N GLN A 127 9.96 -1.44 -13.74
CA GLN A 127 10.08 -1.69 -15.16
C GLN A 127 10.87 -0.60 -15.89
N ARG A 128 10.54 0.69 -15.65
CA ARG A 128 11.27 1.82 -16.28
C ARG A 128 12.75 1.82 -15.92
N VAL A 129 13.07 1.57 -14.65
CA VAL A 129 14.45 1.52 -14.14
C VAL A 129 15.25 0.38 -14.75
N LEU A 130 14.64 -0.79 -14.91
CA LEU A 130 15.28 -1.96 -15.53
C LEU A 130 15.48 -1.73 -17.03
N ALA A 131 14.48 -1.18 -17.73
CA ALA A 131 14.56 -0.85 -19.15
C ALA A 131 15.70 0.12 -19.45
N ALA A 132 15.78 1.23 -18.70
CA ALA A 132 16.81 2.25 -18.87
C ALA A 132 18.24 1.74 -18.60
N ARG A 133 18.38 0.59 -17.92
CA ARG A 133 19.66 -0.06 -17.61
C ARG A 133 19.92 -1.31 -18.45
N ASN A 134 19.06 -1.64 -19.42
CA ASN A 134 19.14 -2.88 -20.20
C ASN A 134 19.15 -4.15 -19.32
N LEU A 135 18.36 -4.14 -18.24
CA LEU A 135 18.24 -5.24 -17.26
C LEU A 135 16.91 -6.00 -17.34
N LEU A 136 16.12 -5.79 -18.41
CA LEU A 136 14.87 -6.53 -18.60
C LEU A 136 15.19 -8.00 -18.91
N CYS A 137 14.43 -8.92 -18.30
CA CYS A 137 14.52 -10.33 -18.62
C CYS A 137 13.92 -10.57 -20.01
N ALA A 138 14.70 -11.12 -20.95
CA ALA A 138 14.26 -11.49 -22.29
C ALA A 138 13.84 -12.96 -22.42
N SER A 139 13.92 -13.73 -21.34
CA SER A 139 13.57 -15.15 -21.31
C SER A 139 12.05 -15.34 -21.40
N ASP A 140 11.61 -16.33 -22.16
CA ASP A 140 10.23 -16.82 -22.27
C ASP A 140 9.83 -17.80 -21.15
N ARG A 141 10.84 -18.37 -20.46
CA ARG A 141 10.64 -19.23 -19.28
C ARG A 141 9.72 -18.57 -18.25
N ALA A 142 8.86 -19.39 -17.66
CA ALA A 142 8.02 -18.96 -16.54
C ALA A 142 8.89 -18.39 -15.41
N PRO A 143 8.49 -17.24 -14.81
CA PRO A 143 9.24 -16.64 -13.72
C PRO A 143 9.24 -17.54 -12.49
N ALA A 144 10.40 -17.68 -11.84
CA ALA A 144 10.50 -18.31 -10.54
C ALA A 144 10.28 -17.27 -9.44
N HIS A 145 9.34 -17.52 -8.53
CA HIS A 145 9.08 -16.67 -7.37
C HIS A 145 9.52 -17.41 -6.10
N VAL A 146 10.39 -16.78 -5.31
CA VAL A 146 10.86 -17.30 -4.02
C VAL A 146 10.44 -16.33 -2.92
N PHE A 147 9.72 -16.84 -1.92
CA PHE A 147 9.27 -16.06 -0.76
C PHE A 147 10.06 -16.49 0.47
N LEU A 148 10.83 -15.57 1.04
CA LEU A 148 11.63 -15.79 2.24
C LEU A 148 11.01 -15.03 3.43
N ARG A 149 11.04 -15.63 4.62
CA ARG A 149 10.58 -14.98 5.86
C ARG A 149 11.48 -15.37 7.03
N THR A 150 11.48 -14.54 8.08
CA THR A 150 12.31 -14.76 9.28
C THR A 150 11.63 -15.60 10.36
N ALA A 151 10.28 -15.68 10.38
CA ALA A 151 9.55 -16.40 11.42
C ALA A 151 9.40 -17.93 11.12
N PRO A 152 9.47 -18.81 12.14
CA PRO A 152 9.23 -20.25 12.00
C PRO A 152 7.79 -20.59 11.61
N HIS A 153 7.58 -21.78 11.02
CA HIS A 153 6.31 -22.18 10.37
C HIS A 153 5.33 -22.92 11.26
N PRO A 154 4.03 -22.64 11.13
CA PRO A 154 3.00 -23.68 11.13
C PRO A 154 2.39 -23.77 9.73
N GLY A 155 2.83 -24.74 8.93
CA GLY A 155 2.19 -25.36 7.74
C GLY A 155 1.59 -24.57 6.57
N ILE A 156 1.19 -23.29 6.69
CA ILE A 156 0.49 -22.55 5.63
C ILE A 156 1.01 -21.09 5.57
N LEU A 157 1.18 -20.53 4.37
CA LEU A 157 1.31 -19.08 4.19
C LEU A 157 0.13 -18.41 4.92
N PRO A 158 0.32 -17.30 5.67
CA PRO A 158 -0.81 -16.61 6.28
C PRO A 158 -1.88 -16.33 5.22
N ALA A 159 -3.16 -16.47 5.57
CA ALA A 159 -4.27 -16.52 4.61
C ALA A 159 -4.31 -15.33 3.62
N GLY A 160 -3.73 -14.19 4.00
CA GLY A 160 -3.55 -13.02 3.12
C GLY A 160 -2.55 -13.24 1.97
N CYS A 161 -1.48 -14.01 2.19
CA CYS A 161 -0.46 -14.28 1.18
C CYS A 161 -0.93 -15.31 0.15
N ALA A 162 -1.64 -16.36 0.57
CA ALA A 162 -2.22 -17.36 -0.34
C ALA A 162 -3.29 -16.76 -1.27
N ARG A 163 -4.12 -15.84 -0.77
CA ARG A 163 -5.16 -15.13 -1.57
C ARG A 163 -4.58 -14.11 -2.55
N SER A 164 -3.53 -13.41 -2.16
CA SER A 164 -2.98 -12.30 -2.96
C SER A 164 -2.09 -12.76 -4.11
N PHE A 165 -1.40 -13.90 -3.96
CA PHE A 165 -0.40 -14.36 -4.93
C PHE A 165 -0.83 -15.58 -5.75
N ARG A 166 -2.06 -16.11 -5.58
CA ARG A 166 -2.47 -17.42 -6.12
C ARG A 166 -1.35 -18.45 -5.95
N CYS A 167 -0.84 -18.59 -4.71
CA CYS A 167 0.19 -19.57 -4.43
C CYS A 167 -0.40 -20.98 -4.62
N ALA A 168 -0.13 -21.61 -5.77
CA ALA A 168 -0.31 -23.04 -5.94
C ALA A 168 0.58 -23.78 -4.92
N ALA A 169 0.06 -24.87 -4.37
CA ALA A 169 0.62 -25.61 -3.24
C ALA A 169 1.99 -26.29 -3.48
N ASN A 170 2.71 -25.94 -4.55
CA ASN A 170 3.97 -26.58 -4.97
C ASN A 170 5.17 -25.63 -4.86
N TYR A 171 5.39 -25.01 -3.70
CA TYR A 171 6.65 -24.29 -3.46
C TYR A 171 7.65 -25.22 -2.77
N GLY A 172 8.72 -25.56 -3.48
CA GLY A 172 9.89 -26.22 -2.93
C GLY A 172 10.57 -25.32 -1.90
N ILE A 173 10.66 -25.81 -0.67
CA ILE A 173 11.37 -25.18 0.43
C ILE A 173 12.86 -25.42 0.21
N ILE A 174 13.65 -24.36 -0.01
CA ILE A 174 15.11 -24.42 0.18
C ILE A 174 15.37 -23.91 1.60
N ALA A 175 15.31 -24.82 2.57
CA ALA A 175 15.88 -24.59 3.88
C ALA A 175 17.38 -24.86 3.76
N ARG A 176 18.21 -23.81 3.78
CA ARG A 176 19.62 -24.01 4.14
C ARG A 176 19.68 -24.04 5.66
N THR A 177 19.89 -25.23 6.20
CA THR A 177 20.44 -25.42 7.54
C THR A 177 21.92 -25.08 7.49
N GLU A 178 22.34 -24.13 8.32
CA GLU A 178 23.69 -24.18 8.90
C GLU A 178 23.62 -24.96 10.21
#